data_AF-A0AAD7DQG7-F1
#
_entry.id   AF-A0AAD7DQG7-F1
#
_cell.length_a   1.000
_cell.length_b   1.000
_cell.length_c   1.000
_cell.angle_alpha   90.00
_cell.angle_beta   90.00
_cell.angle_gamma   90.00
#
_symmetry.space_group_name_H-M   'P 1'
#
loop_
_entity.id
_entity.type
_entity.pdbx_description
1 polymer ?
#
loop_
_entity_poly.entity_id
_entity_poly.type
_entity_poly.pdbx_seq_one_letter_code
_entity_poly.pdbx_strand_id
1 'polypeptide(L)'
;DLVRDNMIFNMLGIPGHGQGADMNMERNIGHVKQLFAARGMYGDWDRLANISAAIDVLTSVKSNVAISMDASYAGKSHKAVDTSDLVWRTKANRSAKTTTDIFSTGERLLKSSTIAMFNKNRRSLLKGIVPEPEEDELPLLDLALEPPEE
;
A
#
# COMPACT_ATOMS: atom_id res chain seq x y z
N ASP A 1 30.61 -21.58 12.71
CA ASP A 1 31.57 -20.49 12.99
C ASP A 1 31.09 -19.86 14.29
N LEU A 2 31.52 -20.41 15.43
CA LEU A 2 30.83 -20.24 16.71
C LEU A 2 30.85 -18.79 17.23
N VAL A 3 31.81 -17.99 16.76
CA VAL A 3 31.94 -16.58 17.13
C VAL A 3 30.98 -15.71 16.33
N ARG A 4 30.76 -15.99 15.03
CA ARG A 4 29.80 -15.24 14.20
C ARG A 4 28.35 -15.51 14.58
N ASP A 5 28.03 -16.74 14.96
CA ASP A 5 26.66 -17.14 15.33
C ASP A 5 26.20 -16.48 16.66
N ASN A 6 27.14 -16.02 17.49
CA ASN A 6 26.85 -15.39 18.79
C ASN A 6 26.98 -13.86 18.79
N MET A 7 27.20 -13.22 17.64
CA MET A 7 27.27 -11.76 17.57
C MET A 7 25.87 -11.16 17.72
N ILE A 8 25.68 -10.35 18.75
CA ILE A 8 24.48 -9.55 18.96
C ILE A 8 24.75 -8.14 18.43
N PHE A 9 23.94 -7.69 17.47
CA PHE A 9 24.01 -6.35 16.89
C PHE A 9 22.81 -5.52 17.34
N ASN A 10 23.06 -4.27 17.73
CA ASN A 10 22.01 -3.29 17.98
C ASN A 10 22.03 -2.24 16.87
N MET A 11 21.38 -2.54 15.73
CA MET A 11 21.34 -1.62 14.59
C MET A 11 20.54 -0.34 14.87
N LEU A 12 19.59 -0.39 15.79
CA LEU A 12 18.71 0.72 16.09
C LEU A 12 19.31 1.69 17.13
N GLY A 13 20.40 1.29 17.80
CA GLY A 13 20.99 2.05 18.90
C GLY A 13 20.09 2.11 20.16
N ILE A 14 18.99 1.35 20.20
CA ILE A 14 18.04 1.34 21.32
C ILE A 14 18.52 0.35 22.38
N PRO A 15 18.76 0.76 23.64
CA PRO A 15 19.14 -0.16 24.71
C PRO A 15 18.16 -1.33 24.83
N GLY A 16 18.68 -2.55 25.01
CA GLY A 16 17.87 -3.78 25.14
C GLY A 16 17.29 -4.35 23.85
N HIS A 17 17.58 -3.76 22.68
CA HIS A 17 17.08 -4.22 21.36
C HIS A 17 18.18 -4.88 20.50
N GLY A 18 19.09 -5.62 21.13
CA GLY A 18 20.07 -6.41 20.40
C GLY A 18 19.39 -7.59 19.65
N GLN A 19 19.79 -7.83 18.41
CA GLN A 19 19.35 -8.98 17.62
C GLN A 19 20.57 -9.84 17.24
N GLY A 20 20.39 -11.15 17.18
CA GLY A 20 21.42 -12.06 16.67
C GLY A 20 21.76 -11.77 15.21
N ALA A 21 23.01 -12.02 14.82
CA ALA A 21 23.53 -11.78 13.47
C ALA A 21 22.65 -12.38 12.36
N ASP A 22 22.18 -13.61 12.55
CA ASP A 22 21.33 -14.33 11.59
C ASP A 22 19.98 -13.64 11.41
N MET A 23 19.29 -13.37 12.53
CA MET A 23 18.02 -12.64 12.53
C MET A 23 18.14 -11.24 11.91
N ASN A 24 19.29 -10.60 12.09
CA ASN A 24 19.58 -9.33 11.45
C ASN A 24 19.72 -9.47 9.93
N MET A 25 20.48 -10.45 9.45
CA MET A 25 20.59 -10.75 8.02
C MET A 25 19.24 -11.10 7.41
N GLU A 26 18.43 -11.94 8.06
CA GLU A 26 17.08 -12.28 7.60
C GLU A 26 16.20 -11.03 7.48
N ARG A 27 16.27 -10.11 8.45
CA ARG A 27 15.52 -8.85 8.42
C ARG A 27 15.91 -7.98 7.23
N ASN A 28 17.20 -7.82 6.98
CA ASN A 28 17.72 -7.05 5.85
C ASN A 28 17.34 -7.69 4.50
N ILE A 29 17.45 -9.01 4.37
CA ILE A 29 16.98 -9.74 3.19
C ILE A 29 15.47 -9.54 3.00
N GLY A 30 14.68 -9.55 4.08
CA GLY A 30 13.25 -9.25 4.06
C GLY A 30 12.96 -7.86 3.49
N HIS A 31 13.70 -6.83 3.92
CA HIS A 31 13.55 -5.47 3.40
C HIS A 31 13.88 -5.37 1.91
N VAL A 32 14.96 -6.02 1.48
CA VAL A 32 15.36 -6.07 0.07
C VAL A 32 14.29 -6.76 -0.78
N LYS A 33 13.74 -7.89 -0.31
CA LYS A 33 12.62 -8.60 -0.99
C LYS A 33 11.36 -7.75 -1.08
N GLN A 34 11.01 -7.01 -0.03
CA GLN A 34 9.86 -6.10 -0.06
C GLN A 34 10.03 -4.99 -1.10
N LEU A 35 11.23 -4.39 -1.18
CA LEU A 35 11.54 -3.37 -2.19
C LEU A 35 11.49 -3.94 -3.61
N PHE A 36 11.97 -5.17 -3.79
CA PHE A 36 11.89 -5.87 -5.08
C PHE A 36 10.44 -6.11 -5.49
N ALA A 37 9.63 -6.66 -4.58
CA ALA A 37 8.21 -6.92 -4.82
C ALA A 37 7.44 -5.63 -5.15
N ALA A 38 7.73 -4.53 -4.45
CA ALA A 38 7.12 -3.22 -4.72
C ALA A 38 7.45 -2.66 -6.12
N ARG A 39 8.56 -3.10 -6.71
CA ARG A 39 8.99 -2.65 -8.05
C ARG A 39 8.39 -3.47 -9.19
N GLY A 40 7.90 -4.67 -8.91
CA GLY A 40 7.22 -5.53 -9.88
C GLY A 40 8.11 -5.93 -11.06
N MET A 41 7.59 -5.80 -12.28
CA MET A 41 8.28 -6.20 -13.53
C MET A 41 9.58 -5.46 -13.84
N TYR A 42 9.84 -4.33 -13.17
CA TYR A 42 11.08 -3.56 -13.31
C TYR A 42 12.14 -3.94 -12.27
N GLY A 43 11.93 -5.03 -11.53
CA GLY A 43 12.91 -5.58 -10.60
C GLY A 43 14.04 -6.28 -11.35
N ASP A 44 15.23 -5.68 -11.32
CA ASP A 44 16.46 -6.28 -11.84
C ASP A 44 17.44 -6.55 -10.69
N TRP A 45 18.14 -7.68 -10.74
CA TRP A 45 19.07 -8.12 -9.70
C TRP A 45 20.28 -7.18 -9.56
N ASP A 46 20.77 -6.62 -10.65
CA ASP A 46 21.90 -5.65 -10.62
C ASP A 46 21.48 -4.35 -9.91
N ARG A 47 20.24 -3.92 -10.12
CA ARG A 47 19.68 -2.77 -9.39
C ARG A 47 19.42 -3.10 -7.92
N LEU A 48 19.02 -4.33 -7.63
CA LEU A 48 18.82 -4.79 -6.25
C LEU A 48 20.11 -4.71 -5.45
N ALA A 49 21.24 -5.13 -6.03
CA ALA A 49 22.55 -5.04 -5.39
C ALA A 49 22.91 -3.58 -5.04
N ASN A 50 22.69 -2.65 -5.97
CA ASN A 50 22.89 -1.22 -5.73
C ASN A 50 21.97 -0.66 -4.63
N ILE A 51 20.71 -1.09 -4.60
CA ILE A 51 19.74 -0.68 -3.56
C ILE A 51 20.09 -1.27 -2.20
N SER A 52 20.61 -2.50 -2.16
CA SER A 52 20.97 -3.19 -0.92
C SER A 52 22.07 -2.44 -0.16
N ALA A 53 22.97 -1.75 -0.87
CA ALA A 53 23.98 -0.88 -0.25
C ALA A 53 23.37 0.36 0.44
N ALA A 54 22.17 0.78 0.04
CA ALA A 54 21.44 1.92 0.61
C ALA A 54 20.31 1.49 1.56
N ILE A 55 20.21 0.21 1.91
CA ILE A 55 19.07 -0.33 2.67
C ILE A 55 18.94 0.30 4.06
N ASP A 56 20.05 0.61 4.71
CA ASP A 56 20.08 1.22 6.05
C ASP A 56 19.50 2.65 6.03
N VAL A 57 19.80 3.41 4.97
CA VAL A 57 19.26 4.76 4.77
C VAL A 57 17.75 4.67 4.45
N LEU A 58 17.36 3.75 3.57
CA LEU A 58 15.96 3.55 3.19
C LEU A 58 15.09 3.09 4.36
N THR A 59 15.60 2.21 5.22
CA THR A 59 14.88 1.76 6.41
C THR A 59 14.74 2.88 7.44
N SER A 60 15.74 3.75 7.58
CA SER A 60 15.65 4.96 8.41
C SER A 60 14.59 5.94 7.90
N VAL A 61 14.58 6.22 6.59
CA VAL A 61 13.54 7.05 5.96
C VAL A 61 12.16 6.44 6.12
N LYS A 62 12.02 5.13 5.88
CA LYS A 62 10.75 4.40 6.08
C LYS A 62 10.24 4.54 7.52
N SER A 63 11.14 4.45 8.50
CA SER A 63 10.80 4.60 9.92
C SER A 63 10.33 6.02 10.24
N ASN A 64 11.03 7.04 9.73
CA ASN A 64 10.63 8.43 9.90
C ASN A 64 9.27 8.73 9.25
N VAL A 65 9.02 8.21 8.04
CA VAL A 65 7.72 8.34 7.37
C VAL A 65 6.64 7.65 8.18
N ALA A 66 6.87 6.42 8.65
CA ALA A 66 5.91 5.70 9.48
C ALA A 66 5.57 6.46 10.78
N ILE A 67 6.57 7.07 11.43
CA ILE A 67 6.36 7.93 12.61
C ILE A 67 5.53 9.16 12.23
N SER A 68 5.87 9.84 11.13
CA SER A 68 5.16 11.05 10.69
C SER A 68 3.70 10.81 10.30
N MET A 69 3.39 9.62 9.78
CA MET A 69 2.03 9.22 9.41
C MET A 69 1.27 8.55 10.55
N ASP A 70 1.86 8.50 11.75
CA ASP A 70 1.33 7.74 12.90
C ASP A 70 0.96 6.29 12.55
N ALA A 71 1.72 5.74 11.59
CA ALA A 71 1.64 4.37 11.10
C ALA A 71 2.89 3.58 11.54
N SER A 72 3.52 4.01 12.64
CA SER A 72 4.68 3.36 13.19
C SER A 72 4.36 1.88 13.48
N TYR A 73 5.32 1.01 13.20
CA TYR A 73 5.15 -0.42 13.39
C TYR A 73 4.93 -0.70 14.90
N ALA A 74 3.69 -0.94 15.29
CA ALA A 74 3.37 -1.50 16.59
C ALA A 74 3.92 -2.93 16.61
N GLY A 75 5.00 -3.14 17.36
CA GLY A 75 5.62 -4.45 17.48
C GLY A 75 4.60 -5.50 17.85
N LYS A 76 4.33 -6.44 16.93
CA LYS A 76 3.62 -7.68 17.27
C LYS A 76 4.53 -8.53 18.14
N SER A 77 4.51 -8.30 19.45
CA SER A 77 4.85 -9.38 20.37
C SER A 77 3.90 -10.55 20.05
N HIS A 78 4.33 -11.80 20.20
CA HIS A 78 3.47 -12.97 19.96
C HIS A 78 2.24 -13.06 20.89
N LYS A 79 1.96 -12.06 21.73
CA LYS A 79 0.67 -11.89 22.40
C LYS A 79 -0.31 -11.26 21.42
N ALA A 80 -1.55 -11.78 21.39
CA ALA A 80 -2.65 -11.27 20.58
C ALA A 80 -2.69 -9.73 20.66
N VAL A 81 -2.17 -9.07 19.63
CA VAL A 81 -2.19 -7.61 19.54
C VAL A 81 -3.61 -7.22 19.23
N ASP A 82 -4.19 -6.41 20.10
CA ASP A 82 -5.46 -5.78 19.83
C ASP A 82 -5.32 -4.83 18.62
N THR A 83 -5.92 -5.23 17.50
CA THR A 83 -5.90 -4.47 16.25
C THR A 83 -7.08 -3.51 16.12
N SER A 84 -7.94 -3.40 17.13
CA SER A 84 -9.15 -2.56 17.09
C SER A 84 -8.84 -1.10 16.77
N ASP A 85 -7.79 -0.53 17.35
CA ASP A 85 -7.40 0.87 17.13
C ASP A 85 -6.90 1.14 15.68
N LEU A 86 -6.13 0.21 15.10
CA LEU A 86 -5.71 0.32 13.69
C LEU A 86 -6.91 0.25 12.73
N VAL A 87 -7.88 -0.62 13.01
CA VAL A 87 -9.11 -0.71 12.21
C VAL A 87 -9.90 0.60 12.30
N TRP A 88 -9.98 1.23 13.47
CA TRP A 88 -10.64 2.52 13.63
C TRP A 88 -9.93 3.67 12.91
N ARG A 89 -8.59 3.73 12.95
CA ARG A 89 -7.81 4.74 12.23
C ARG A 89 -7.98 4.65 10.71
N THR A 90 -8.06 3.43 10.16
CA THR A 90 -8.38 3.25 8.73
C THR A 90 -9.82 3.67 8.37
N LYS A 91 -10.77 3.56 9.31
CA LYS A 91 -12.13 4.11 9.14
C LYS A 91 -12.17 5.64 9.23
N ALA A 92 -11.39 6.25 10.12
CA ALA A 92 -11.38 7.71 10.32
C ALA A 92 -10.77 8.49 9.14
N ASN A 93 -9.83 7.88 8.40
CA ASN A 93 -9.25 8.47 7.19
C ASN A 93 -10.16 8.40 5.93
N ARG A 94 -11.44 8.05 6.07
CA ARG A 94 -12.41 7.97 4.96
C ARG A 94 -12.92 9.32 4.43
N SER A 95 -12.40 10.46 4.90
CA SER A 95 -12.59 11.72 4.15
C SER A 95 -11.82 11.75 2.83
N ALA A 96 -10.84 10.85 2.67
CA ALA A 96 -10.29 10.52 1.35
C ALA A 96 -11.35 9.76 0.55
N LYS A 97 -11.76 10.30 -0.61
CA LYS A 97 -12.66 9.64 -1.56
C LYS A 97 -12.21 8.19 -1.75
N THR A 98 -13.03 7.25 -1.27
CA THR A 98 -12.84 5.83 -1.54
C THR A 98 -12.67 5.65 -3.04
N THR A 99 -11.56 5.04 -3.47
CA THR A 99 -11.38 4.66 -4.88
C THR A 99 -12.55 3.77 -5.24
N THR A 100 -13.42 4.26 -6.12
CA THR A 100 -14.57 3.51 -6.59
C THR A 100 -14.07 2.23 -7.26
N ASP A 101 -14.76 1.12 -7.02
CA ASP A 101 -14.44 -0.12 -7.70
C ASP A 101 -14.62 0.08 -9.21
N ILE A 102 -13.49 0.03 -9.92
CA ILE A 102 -13.39 0.34 -11.35
C ILE A 102 -14.22 -0.66 -12.16
N PHE A 103 -14.32 -1.91 -11.70
CA PHE A 103 -15.05 -2.95 -12.41
C PHE A 103 -16.56 -2.77 -12.30
N SER A 104 -17.11 -2.62 -11.09
CA SER A 104 -18.55 -2.37 -10.92
C SER A 104 -18.97 -1.03 -11.52
N THR A 105 -18.14 0.01 -11.39
CA THR A 105 -18.42 1.31 -12.00
C THR A 105 -18.40 1.22 -13.53
N GLY A 106 -17.41 0.53 -14.11
CA GLY A 106 -17.31 0.30 -15.54
C GLY A 106 -18.45 -0.54 -16.09
N GLU A 107 -18.86 -1.60 -15.38
CA GLU A 107 -20.00 -2.43 -15.77
C GLU A 107 -21.31 -1.63 -15.73
N ARG A 108 -21.53 -0.83 -14.68
CA ARG A 108 -22.71 0.04 -14.55
C ARG A 108 -22.76 1.06 -15.68
N LEU A 109 -21.65 1.71 -15.98
CA LEU A 109 -21.54 2.68 -17.08
C LEU A 109 -21.80 2.03 -18.45
N LEU A 110 -21.26 0.83 -18.68
CA LEU A 110 -21.52 0.10 -19.92
C LEU A 110 -23.00 -0.26 -20.06
N LYS A 111 -23.65 -0.68 -18.97
CA LYS A 111 -25.08 -1.02 -18.95
C LYS A 111 -26.00 0.19 -19.05
N SER A 112 -25.62 1.34 -18.47
CA SER A 112 -26.41 2.57 -18.55
C SER A 112 -26.21 3.31 -19.87
N SER A 113 -25.06 3.14 -20.53
CA SER A 113 -24.80 3.75 -21.83
C SER A 113 -25.65 3.09 -22.92
N THR A 114 -26.39 3.89 -23.68
CA THR A 114 -27.06 3.40 -24.88
C THR A 114 -26.04 3.11 -25.99
N ILE A 115 -26.32 2.11 -26.83
CA ILE A 115 -25.50 1.77 -28.02
C ILE A 115 -25.26 3.00 -28.91
N ALA A 116 -26.23 3.91 -28.99
CA ALA A 116 -26.10 5.16 -29.73
C ALA A 116 -24.98 6.05 -29.16
N MET A 117 -24.89 6.16 -27.84
CA MET A 117 -23.90 6.96 -27.11
C MET A 117 -22.51 6.34 -27.18
N PHE A 118 -22.41 5.02 -27.06
CA PHE A 118 -21.17 4.28 -27.28
C PHE A 118 -20.62 4.52 -28.70
N ASN A 119 -21.48 4.44 -29.72
CA ASN A 119 -21.09 4.68 -31.11
C ASN A 119 -20.69 6.15 -31.37
N LYS A 120 -21.36 7.12 -30.73
CA LYS A 120 -21.00 8.55 -30.76
C LYS A 120 -19.60 8.75 -30.16
N ASN A 121 -19.35 8.22 -28.97
CA ASN A 121 -18.05 8.33 -28.28
C ASN A 121 -16.92 7.66 -29.06
N ARG A 122 -17.15 6.46 -29.59
CA ARG A 122 -16.18 5.75 -30.43
C ARG A 122 -15.80 6.56 -31.68
N ARG A 123 -16.77 7.22 -32.33
CA ARG A 123 -16.51 8.07 -33.51
C ARG A 123 -15.75 9.35 -33.13
N SER A 124 -16.04 9.95 -31.98
CA SER A 124 -15.30 11.13 -31.49
C SER A 124 -13.85 10.79 -31.17
N LEU A 125 -13.62 9.62 -30.54
CA LEU A 125 -12.29 9.11 -30.22
C LEU A 125 -11.44 8.87 -31.48
N LEU A 126 -12.03 8.28 -32.53
CA LEU A 126 -11.37 8.10 -33.83
C LEU A 126 -11.03 9.43 -34.52
N LYS A 127 -11.75 10.51 -34.22
CA LYS A 127 -11.51 11.86 -34.75
C LYS A 127 -10.55 12.68 -33.89
N GLY A 128 -10.07 12.15 -32.77
CA GLY A 128 -9.22 12.87 -31.82
C GLY A 128 -9.93 14.02 -31.09
N ILE A 129 -11.27 14.05 -31.12
CA ILE A 129 -12.06 15.05 -30.40
C ILE A 129 -12.29 14.51 -29.00
N VAL A 130 -11.82 15.24 -27.99
CA VAL A 130 -12.14 14.94 -26.59
C VAL A 130 -13.64 15.21 -26.40
N PRO A 131 -14.46 14.18 -26.11
CA PRO A 131 -15.88 14.41 -25.84
C PRO A 131 -16.00 15.27 -24.59
N GLU A 132 -16.83 16.31 -24.64
CA GLU A 132 -17.16 17.06 -23.43
C GLU A 132 -17.83 16.13 -22.41
N PRO A 133 -17.50 16.28 -21.11
CA PRO A 133 -18.13 15.50 -20.07
C PRO A 133 -19.60 15.90 -19.96
N GLU A 134 -20.50 15.12 -20.56
CA GLU A 134 -21.93 15.19 -20.24
C GLU A 134 -22.09 14.79 -18.77
N GLU A 135 -22.74 15.64 -17.97
CA GLU A 135 -23.00 15.39 -16.55
C GLU A 135 -23.82 14.10 -16.41
N ASP A 136 -23.21 13.10 -15.78
CA ASP A 136 -23.79 11.79 -15.54
C ASP A 136 -24.96 11.94 -14.54
N GLU A 137 -26.21 11.75 -14.99
CA GLU A 137 -27.44 11.88 -14.17
C GLU A 137 -27.58 10.80 -13.08
N LEU A 138 -26.55 10.00 -12.83
CA LEU A 138 -26.62 8.92 -11.85
C LEU A 138 -26.70 9.49 -10.42
N PRO A 139 -27.76 9.15 -9.66
CA PRO A 139 -27.87 9.58 -8.28
C PRO A 139 -26.69 9.03 -7.46
N LEU A 140 -26.16 9.88 -6.58
CA LEU A 140 -25.16 9.50 -5.59
C LEU A 140 -25.69 8.31 -4.78
N LEU A 141 -24.94 7.21 -4.81
CA LEU A 141 -25.30 6.01 -4.06
C LEU A 141 -24.98 6.26 -2.58
N ASP A 142 -25.97 6.65 -1.79
CA ASP A 142 -25.86 6.69 -0.34
C ASP A 142 -25.80 5.25 0.18
N LEU A 143 -24.59 4.79 0.49
CA LEU A 143 -24.37 3.49 1.11
C LEU A 143 -24.75 3.58 2.59
N ALA A 144 -26.04 3.37 2.90
CA ALA A 144 -26.51 3.26 4.28
C ALA A 144 -25.87 2.02 4.92
N LEU A 145 -24.88 2.23 5.79
CA LEU A 145 -24.31 1.19 6.63
C LEU A 145 -25.11 1.15 7.93
N GLU A 146 -25.90 0.09 8.12
CA GLU A 146 -26.53 -0.19 9.40
C GLU A 146 -25.44 -0.46 10.46
N PRO A 147 -25.55 0.11 11.66
CA PRO A 147 -24.60 -0.13 12.73
C PRO A 147 -24.64 -1.61 13.17
N PRO A 148 -23.51 -2.18 13.60
CA PRO A 148 -23.48 -3.56 14.07
C PRO A 148 -24.31 -3.72 15.35
N GLU A 149 -25.11 -4.78 15.41
CA GLU A 149 -25.79 -5.22 16.64
C GLU A 149 -24.73 -5.61 17.70
N GLU A 150 -24.97 -5.16 18.94
CA GLU A 150 -24.07 -5.26 20.10
C GLU A 150 -23.73 -6.70 20.52
#